data_AF-A0AAD6ISS2-F1
#
_entry.id   AF-A0AAD6ISS2-F1
#
_cell.length_a   1.000
_cell.length_b   1.000
_cell.length_c   1.000
_cell.angle_alpha   90.00
_cell.angle_beta   90.00
_cell.angle_gamma   90.00
#
_symmetry.space_group_name_H-M   'P 1'
#
loop_
_entity.id
_entity.type
_entity.pdbx_description
1 polymer ?
#
loop_
_entity_poly.entity_id
_entity_poly.type
_entity_poly.pdbx_seq_one_letter_code
_entity_poly.pdbx_strand_id
1 'polypeptide(L)' 'MPPTKIRPVDRLAQAVAKCPAESTAYGKCIVADFHNVHKDKCFAEFQVLQACVQRHMGKR' A
#
# COMPACT_ATOMS: atom_id res chain seq x y z
N MET A 1 -7.84 -13.26 26.63
CA MET A 1 -7.03 -12.59 25.59
C MET A 1 -7.60 -11.20 25.38
N PRO A 2 -6.85 -10.12 25.64
CA PRO A 2 -7.33 -8.77 25.38
C PRO A 2 -7.64 -8.64 23.88
N PRO A 3 -8.70 -7.91 23.47
CA PRO A 3 -8.95 -7.67 22.06
C PRO A 3 -7.74 -6.94 21.49
N THR A 4 -7.00 -7.59 20.60
CA THR A 4 -5.85 -6.99 19.92
C THR A 4 -6.37 -5.75 19.20
N LYS A 5 -6.13 -4.56 19.77
CA LYS A 5 -6.43 -3.29 19.11
C LYS A 5 -5.57 -3.29 17.85
N ILE A 6 -6.17 -3.69 16.73
CA ILE A 6 -5.52 -3.73 15.42
C ILE A 6 -4.94 -2.34 15.20
N ARG A 7 -3.61 -2.25 15.18
CA ARG A 7 -2.92 -0.98 15.02
C ARG A 7 -3.32 -0.41 13.66
N PRO A 8 -3.36 0.91 13.49
CA PRO A 8 -3.64 1.52 12.19
C PRO A 8 -2.74 0.96 11.08
N VAL A 9 -1.50 0.60 11.41
CA VAL A 9 -0.54 -0.04 10.51
C VAL A 9 -0.98 -1.44 10.07
N ASP A 10 -1.57 -2.24 10.97
CA ASP A 10 -2.10 -3.56 10.64
C ASP A 10 -3.33 -3.47 9.73
N ARG A 11 -4.19 -2.46 9.94
CA ARG A 11 -5.30 -2.20 9.00
C ARG A 11 -4.81 -1.82 7.62
N LEU A 12 -3.73 -1.04 7.56
CA LEU A 12 -3.10 -0.67 6.29
C LEU A 12 -2.55 -1.91 5.60
N ALA A 13 -1.80 -2.74 6.32
CA ALA A 13 -1.27 -3.99 5.78
C ALA A 13 -2.38 -4.91 5.27
N GLN A 14 -3.50 -5.03 6.00
CA GLN A 14 -4.66 -5.81 5.57
C GLN A 14 -5.36 -5.22 4.34
N ALA A 15 -5.42 -3.89 4.20
CA ALA A 15 -5.99 -3.24 3.03
C ALA A 15 -5.07 -3.39 1.81
N VAL A 16 -3.76 -3.23 1.99
CA VAL A 16 -2.74 -3.46 0.94
C VAL A 16 -2.77 -4.91 0.47
N ALA A 17 -2.93 -5.87 1.38
CA ALA A 17 -3.07 -7.29 1.04
C ALA A 17 -4.29 -7.61 0.17
N LYS A 18 -5.33 -6.75 0.17
CA LYS A 18 -6.49 -6.87 -0.72
C LYS A 18 -6.26 -6.29 -2.12
N CYS A 19 -5.15 -5.57 -2.32
CA CYS A 19 -4.75 -4.95 -3.60
C CYS A 19 -3.42 -5.56 -4.10
N PRO A 20 -3.36 -6.88 -4.38
CA PRO A 20 -2.12 -7.57 -4.72
C PRO A 20 -1.55 -7.14 -6.07
N ALA A 21 -2.39 -6.80 -7.05
CA ALA A 21 -1.96 -6.40 -8.39
C ALA A 21 -1.26 -5.03 -8.35
N GLU A 22 -1.88 -4.05 -7.71
CA GLU A 22 -1.33 -2.71 -7.50
C GLU A 22 -0.06 -2.74 -6.64
N SER A 23 -0.04 -3.56 -5.59
CA SER A 23 1.14 -3.72 -4.73
C SER A 23 2.32 -4.31 -5.49
N THR A 24 2.05 -5.26 -6.37
CA THR A 24 3.07 -5.87 -7.22
C THR A 24 3.58 -4.87 -8.26
N ALA A 25 2.71 -4.07 -8.87
CA ALA A 25 3.11 -3.04 -9.83
C ALA A 25 3.99 -1.97 -9.17
N TYR A 26 3.57 -1.45 -8.01
CA TYR A 26 4.35 -0.49 -7.24
C TYR A 26 5.70 -1.07 -6.79
N GLY A 27 5.70 -2.30 -6.28
CA GLY A 27 6.92 -3.00 -5.89
C GLY A 27 7.89 -3.21 -7.06
N LYS A 28 7.39 -3.57 -8.26
CA LYS A 28 8.22 -3.72 -9.46
C LYS A 28 8.91 -2.41 -9.85
N CYS A 29 8.18 -1.29 -9.83
CA CYS A 29 8.76 0.01 -10.15
C CYS A 29 9.84 0.42 -9.12
N ILE A 30 9.60 0.16 -7.83
CA ILE A 30 10.59 0.42 -6.77
C ILE A 30 11.83 -0.47 -6.92
N VAL A 31 11.66 -1.77 -7.18
CA VAL A 31 12.78 -2.71 -7.29
C VAL A 31 13.62 -2.43 -8.54
N ALA A 32 12.99 -2.01 -9.65
CA ALA A 32 13.69 -1.66 -10.88
C ALA A 32 14.71 -0.52 -10.67
N ASP A 33 14.44 0.37 -9.72
CA ASP A 33 15.25 1.56 -9.51
C ASP A 33 15.46 1.87 -8.02
N PHE A 34 15.70 0.80 -7.25
CA PHE A 34 15.78 0.84 -5.79
C PHE A 34 16.81 1.84 -5.25
N HIS A 35 17.88 2.04 -6.00
CA HIS A 35 18.97 2.98 -5.69
C HIS A 35 18.57 4.44 -5.86
N ASN A 36 17.56 4.72 -6.69
CA ASN A 36 17.09 6.07 -6.97
C ASN A 36 15.59 6.18 -6.66
N VAL A 37 15.12 5.48 -5.62
CA VAL A 37 13.77 5.68 -5.10
C VAL A 37 13.71 7.06 -4.47
N HIS A 38 13.17 8.01 -5.22
CA HIS A 38 12.83 9.33 -4.75
C HIS A 38 11.32 9.55 -4.85
N LYS A 39 10.85 10.56 -4.13
CA LYS A 39 9.46 11.03 -4.22
C LYS A 39 9.14 11.24 -5.71
N ASP A 40 8.00 10.70 -6.11
CA ASP A 40 7.42 10.76 -7.47
C ASP A 40 7.88 9.72 -8.52
N LYS A 41 8.91 8.89 -8.29
CA LYS A 41 9.35 7.87 -9.28
C LYS A 41 8.25 6.89 -9.69
N CYS A 42 7.51 6.37 -8.71
CA CYS A 42 6.43 5.40 -8.91
C CYS A 42 5.09 6.02 -8.48
N PHE A 43 4.91 7.32 -8.72
CA PHE A 43 3.73 8.06 -8.26
C PHE A 43 2.44 7.49 -8.84
N ALA A 44 2.44 7.13 -10.13
CA ALA A 44 1.27 6.55 -10.78
C ALA A 44 0.85 5.24 -10.10
N GLU A 45 1.76 4.28 -9.94
CA GLU A 45 1.48 3.02 -9.24
C GLU A 45 1.09 3.24 -7.78
N PHE A 46 1.74 4.20 -7.11
CA PHE A 46 1.39 4.58 -5.74
C PHE A 46 -0.04 5.13 -5.66
N GLN A 47 -0.47 5.98 -6.59
CA GLN A 47 -1.84 6.51 -6.60
C GLN A 47 -2.87 5.40 -6.81
N VAL A 48 -2.62 4.42 -7.67
CA VAL A 48 -3.54 3.29 -7.88
C VAL A 48 -3.61 2.42 -6.62
N LEU A 49 -2.45 2.07 -6.05
CA LEU A 49 -2.39 1.34 -4.77
C LEU A 49 -3.09 2.09 -3.65
N GLN A 50 -2.82 3.39 -3.50
CA GLN A 50 -3.45 4.25 -2.51
C GLN A 50 -4.95 4.29 -2.72
N ALA A 51 -5.45 4.42 -3.95
CA ALA A 51 -6.87 4.43 -4.24
C ALA A 51 -7.56 3.12 -3.82
N CYS A 52 -6.94 1.96 -4.11
CA CYS A 52 -7.47 0.67 -3.69
C CYS A 52 -7.43 0.48 -2.17
N VAL A 53 -6.31 0.83 -1.53
CA VAL A 53 -6.13 0.80 -0.09
C VAL A 53 -7.13 1.72 0.61
N GLN A 54 -7.34 2.93 0.10
CA GLN A 54 -8.28 3.91 0.66
C GLN A 54 -9.73 3.44 0.55
N ARG A 55 -10.10 2.73 -0.52
CA ARG A 55 -11.40 2.05 -0.64
C ARG A 55 -11.57 0.96 0.42
N HIS A 56 -10.52 0.18 0.69
CA HIS A 56 -10.55 -0.90 1.67
C HIS A 56 -10.32 -0.46 3.12
N MET A 57 -9.76 0.73 3.34
CA MET A 57 -9.55 1.31 4.66
C MET A 57 -10.82 1.95 5.25
N GLY A 58 -11.85 2.18 4.44
CA GLY A 58 -13.23 2.46 4.87
C GLY A 58 -13.38 3.35 6.10
N LYS A 59 -13.52 4.67 5.85
CA LYS A 59 -13.97 5.73 6.77
C LYS A 59 -14.76 5.16 7.97
N ARG A 60 -14.22 5.32 9.18
CA ARG A 60 -15.07 5.46 10.37
C ARG A 60 -15.73 6.83 10.35
#